data_AF-A0A8T6VHD9-F1
#
_entry.id   AF-A0A8T6VHD9-F1
#
_cell.length_a   1.000
_cell.length_b   1.000
_cell.length_c   1.000
_cell.angle_alpha   90.00
_cell.angle_beta   90.00
_cell.angle_gamma   90.00
#
_symmetry.space_group_name_H-M   'P 1'
#
loop_
_entity.id
_entity.type
_entity.pdbx_description
1 polymer ?
#
loop_
_entity_poly.entity_id
_entity_poly.type
_entity_poly.pdbx_seq_one_letter_code
_entity_poly.pdbx_strand_id
1 'polypeptide(L)'
;MKTLKLKLGTEHPGVLLVSIFHAVVGVVLAAILVLASFQYFHVGILAVFNLVLAYGLLRMKRWSVRLLAALFLPQVVFGGISLYFSLAIWMPQSVWEATAFNLSFVVYLILCLVSLVYIAVKRRDFK
;
A
#
# COMPACT_ATOMS: atom_id res chain seq x y z
N MET A 1 -1.23 29.55 12.64
CA MET A 1 -1.40 28.12 12.27
C MET A 1 -0.62 27.81 10.97
N LYS A 2 0.71 28.00 10.99
CA LYS A 2 1.62 27.85 9.84
C LYS A 2 2.98 27.33 10.35
N THR A 3 3.19 26.02 10.49
CA THR A 3 4.55 25.48 10.73
C THR A 3 4.78 24.01 10.34
N LEU A 4 3.76 23.24 9.91
CA LEU A 4 3.95 21.82 9.55
C LEU A 4 4.11 21.57 8.03
N LYS A 5 3.85 22.58 7.20
CA LYS A 5 3.60 22.37 5.76
C LYS A 5 4.84 22.31 4.85
N LEU A 6 6.07 22.50 5.35
CA LEU A 6 7.20 22.71 4.43
C LEU A 6 8.59 22.25 4.91
N LYS A 7 8.67 21.36 5.90
CA LYS A 7 9.96 20.76 6.30
C LYS A 7 10.14 19.30 5.85
N LEU A 8 9.19 18.76 5.08
CA LEU A 8 9.22 17.39 4.56
C LEU A 8 9.37 17.33 3.02
N GLY A 9 9.21 18.47 2.33
CA GLY A 9 9.13 18.53 0.86
C GLY A 9 10.46 18.58 0.11
N THR A 10 11.60 18.73 0.79
CA THR A 10 12.88 19.01 0.10
C THR A 10 14.01 18.04 0.39
N GLU A 11 13.92 17.17 1.40
CA GLU A 11 15.03 16.25 1.72
C GLU A 11 14.96 14.94 0.91
N HIS A 12 13.80 14.27 0.78
CA HIS A 12 13.69 13.02 0.02
C HIS A 12 12.29 12.79 -0.62
N PRO A 13 12.01 13.39 -1.79
CA PRO A 13 10.67 13.37 -2.42
C PRO A 13 10.12 11.96 -2.69
N GLY A 14 10.97 10.97 -3.00
CA GLY A 14 10.49 9.60 -3.24
C GLY A 14 10.00 8.88 -1.98
N VAL A 15 10.53 9.20 -0.79
CA VAL A 15 10.04 8.61 0.48
C VAL A 15 8.63 9.12 0.78
N LEU A 16 8.37 10.38 0.46
CA LEU A 16 7.08 11.02 0.62
C LEU A 16 6.05 10.42 -0.37
N LEU A 17 6.46 10.18 -1.62
CA LEU A 17 5.61 9.52 -2.62
C LEU A 17 5.19 8.11 -2.18
N VAL A 18 6.14 7.34 -1.66
CA VAL A 18 5.87 5.98 -1.15
C VAL A 18 4.98 6.01 0.10
N SER A 19 5.19 6.97 1.02
CA SER A 19 4.31 7.17 2.18
C SER A 19 2.86 7.44 1.75
N ILE A 20 2.65 8.34 0.78
CA ILE A 20 1.32 8.65 0.25
C ILE A 20 0.69 7.39 -0.38
N PHE A 21 1.46 6.63 -1.17
CA PHE A 21 0.98 5.38 -1.75
C PHE A 21 0.47 4.40 -0.68
N HIS A 22 1.27 4.14 0.36
CA HIS A 22 0.85 3.26 1.46
C HIS A 22 -0.34 3.82 2.26
N ALA A 23 -0.43 5.15 2.42
CA ALA A 23 -1.59 5.78 3.06
C ALA A 23 -2.87 5.57 2.24
N VAL A 24 -2.82 5.80 0.93
CA VAL A 24 -3.95 5.59 0.01
C VAL A 24 -4.40 4.14 0.05
N VAL A 25 -3.46 3.19 -0.08
CA VAL A 25 -3.77 1.77 -0.01
C VAL A 25 -4.40 1.40 1.35
N GLY A 26 -3.88 1.93 2.47
CA GLY A 26 -4.46 1.71 3.79
C GLY A 26 -5.92 2.20 3.89
N VAL A 27 -6.21 3.39 3.35
CA VAL A 27 -7.57 3.94 3.28
C VAL A 27 -8.48 3.08 2.41
N VAL A 28 -8.01 2.62 1.24
CA VAL A 28 -8.77 1.75 0.35
C VAL A 28 -9.11 0.42 1.04
N LEU A 29 -8.15 -0.23 1.73
CA LEU A 29 -8.44 -1.45 2.50
C LEU A 29 -9.44 -1.20 3.64
N ALA A 30 -9.35 -0.05 4.32
CA ALA A 30 -10.31 0.31 5.35
C ALA A 30 -11.73 0.51 4.77
N ALA A 31 -11.84 1.16 3.61
CA ALA A 31 -13.11 1.31 2.91
C ALA A 31 -13.71 -0.05 2.49
N ILE A 32 -12.87 -0.97 1.98
CA ILE A 32 -13.29 -2.34 1.65
C ILE A 32 -13.82 -3.06 2.90
N LEU A 33 -13.15 -2.91 4.05
CA LEU A 33 -13.60 -3.53 5.30
C LEU A 33 -15.00 -3.04 5.73
N VAL A 34 -15.24 -1.73 5.61
CA VAL A 34 -16.53 -1.12 5.94
C VAL A 34 -17.62 -1.59 4.98
N LEU A 35 -17.33 -1.61 3.67
CA LEU A 35 -18.25 -2.09 2.64
C LEU A 35 -18.57 -3.59 2.79
N ALA A 36 -17.58 -4.38 3.23
CA ALA A 36 -17.74 -5.81 3.50
C ALA A 36 -18.35 -6.11 4.88
N SER A 37 -18.94 -5.12 5.56
CA SER A 37 -19.59 -5.28 6.87
C SER A 37 -18.70 -5.98 7.91
N PHE A 38 -17.39 -5.67 7.92
CA PHE A 38 -16.39 -6.25 8.83
C PHE A 38 -16.19 -7.77 8.72
N GLN A 39 -16.68 -8.43 7.68
CA GLN A 39 -16.46 -9.88 7.50
C GLN A 39 -14.98 -10.25 7.33
N TYR A 40 -14.16 -9.35 6.77
CA TYR A 40 -12.76 -9.61 6.48
C TYR A 40 -11.82 -8.94 7.48
N PHE A 41 -11.85 -9.40 8.74
CA PHE A 41 -11.03 -8.85 9.83
C PHE A 41 -9.53 -8.76 9.48
N HIS A 42 -9.01 -9.72 8.71
CA HIS A 42 -7.64 -9.73 8.22
C HIS A 42 -7.29 -8.55 7.29
N VAL A 43 -8.24 -8.05 6.50
CA VAL A 43 -8.08 -6.85 5.64
C VAL A 43 -7.98 -5.60 6.49
N GLY A 44 -8.73 -5.54 7.60
CA GLY A 44 -8.65 -4.43 8.56
C GLY A 44 -7.29 -4.34 9.24
N ILE A 45 -6.72 -5.48 9.63
CA ILE A 45 -5.36 -5.52 10.17
C ILE A 45 -4.37 -4.99 9.14
N LEU A 46 -4.42 -5.45 7.89
CA LEU A 46 -3.57 -4.94 6.82
C LEU A 46 -3.72 -3.42 6.64
N ALA A 47 -4.95 -2.89 6.68
CA ALA A 47 -5.21 -1.45 6.56
C ALA A 47 -4.48 -0.64 7.63
N VAL A 48 -4.60 -1.05 8.90
CA VAL A 48 -3.93 -0.39 10.04
C VAL A 48 -2.42 -0.45 9.88
N PHE A 49 -1.88 -1.63 9.57
CA PHE A 49 -0.45 -1.79 9.36
C PHE A 49 0.09 -0.90 8.23
N ASN A 50 -0.69 -0.71 7.17
CA ASN A 50 -0.30 0.13 6.04
C ASN A 50 -0.33 1.63 6.37
N LEU A 51 -1.27 2.06 7.21
CA LEU A 51 -1.31 3.42 7.77
C LEU A 51 -0.16 3.67 8.75
N VAL A 52 0.11 2.72 9.64
CA VAL A 52 1.27 2.76 10.56
C VAL A 52 2.56 2.85 9.76
N LEU A 53 2.66 2.07 8.67
CA LEU A 53 3.80 2.11 7.76
C LEU A 53 3.94 3.48 7.10
N ALA A 54 2.85 4.04 6.56
CA ALA A 54 2.86 5.37 5.96
C ALA A 54 3.35 6.44 6.94
N TYR A 55 2.89 6.38 8.20
CA TYR A 55 3.34 7.27 9.26
C TYR A 55 4.82 7.05 9.63
N GLY A 56 5.25 5.80 9.74
CA GLY A 56 6.65 5.43 10.02
C GLY A 56 7.61 5.90 8.93
N LEU A 57 7.17 5.83 7.67
CA LEU A 57 7.87 6.34 6.50
C LEU A 57 7.98 7.85 6.49
N LEU A 58 6.88 8.54 6.84
CA LEU A 58 6.84 10.00 6.95
C LEU A 58 7.78 10.52 8.05
N ARG A 59 7.95 9.74 9.12
CA ARG A 59 8.92 10.02 10.20
C ARG A 59 10.32 9.46 9.96
N MET A 60 10.57 8.85 8.80
CA MET A 60 11.83 8.19 8.42
C MET A 60 12.44 7.30 9.52
N LYS A 61 11.58 6.58 10.24
CA LYS A 61 12.04 5.68 11.30
C LYS A 61 12.66 4.42 10.69
N ARG A 62 13.81 4.00 11.21
CA ARG A 62 14.48 2.75 10.79
C ARG A 62 13.62 1.49 10.93
N TRP A 63 12.69 1.47 11.88
CA TRP A 63 11.72 0.38 12.06
C TRP A 63 10.72 0.28 10.90
N SER A 64 10.45 1.38 10.20
CA SER A 64 9.53 1.42 9.05
C SER A 64 10.01 0.54 7.90
N VAL A 65 11.33 0.42 7.71
CA VAL A 65 11.90 -0.43 6.65
C VAL A 65 11.64 -1.91 6.94
N ARG A 66 11.78 -2.32 8.21
CA ARG A 66 11.47 -3.70 8.62
C ARG A 66 9.98 -3.98 8.51
N LEU A 67 9.15 -3.00 8.88
CA LEU A 67 7.69 -3.10 8.77
C LEU A 67 7.25 -3.23 7.32
N LEU A 68 7.83 -2.43 6.40
CA LEU A 68 7.58 -2.52 4.96
C LEU A 68 7.94 -3.91 4.43
N ALA A 69 9.14 -4.40 4.77
CA ALA A 69 9.59 -5.71 4.33
C ALA A 69 8.68 -6.83 4.83
N ALA A 70 8.19 -6.72 6.08
CA ALA A 70 7.22 -7.66 6.64
C ALA A 70 5.84 -7.54 5.99
N LEU A 71 5.40 -6.33 5.62
CA LEU A 71 4.11 -6.08 4.96
C LEU A 71 4.09 -6.50 3.50
N PHE A 72 5.25 -6.51 2.84
CA PHE A 72 5.35 -6.79 1.42
C PHE A 72 4.75 -8.17 1.07
N LEU A 73 5.06 -9.21 1.85
CA LEU A 73 4.51 -10.55 1.64
C LEU A 73 2.98 -10.58 1.71
N PRO A 74 2.31 -10.14 2.80
CA PRO A 74 0.86 -10.15 2.86
C PRO A 74 0.22 -9.21 1.84
N GLN A 75 0.86 -8.08 1.48
CA GLN A 75 0.37 -7.20 0.43
C GLN A 75 0.36 -7.88 -0.95
N VAL A 76 1.43 -8.60 -1.30
CA VAL A 76 1.54 -9.35 -2.56
C VAL A 76 0.55 -10.52 -2.58
N VAL A 77 0.43 -11.26 -1.48
CA VAL A 77 -0.53 -12.37 -1.36
C VAL A 77 -1.96 -11.86 -1.50
N PHE A 78 -2.31 -10.76 -0.81
CA PHE A 78 -3.63 -10.15 -0.93
C PHE A 78 -3.92 -9.68 -2.37
N GLY A 79 -2.98 -9.00 -3.00
CA GLY A 79 -3.12 -8.54 -4.39
C GLY A 79 -3.23 -9.69 -5.39
N GLY A 80 -2.44 -10.74 -5.21
CA GLY A 80 -2.43 -11.93 -6.08
C GLY A 80 -3.70 -12.77 -5.94
N ILE A 81 -4.16 -13.02 -4.71
CA ILE A 81 -5.41 -13.74 -4.46
C ILE A 81 -6.59 -12.94 -5.02
N SER A 82 -6.65 -11.62 -4.75
CA SER A 82 -7.72 -10.76 -5.26
C SER A 82 -7.77 -10.76 -6.80
N LEU A 83 -6.60 -10.70 -7.46
CA LEU A 83 -6.49 -10.81 -8.92
C LEU A 83 -6.95 -12.18 -9.42
N TYR A 84 -6.55 -13.27 -8.75
CA TYR A 84 -6.96 -14.62 -9.12
C TYR A 84 -8.49 -14.80 -9.02
N PHE A 85 -9.10 -14.37 -7.91
CA PHE A 85 -10.55 -14.42 -7.73
C PHE A 85 -11.28 -13.54 -8.77
N SER A 86 -10.74 -12.35 -9.07
CA SER A 86 -11.24 -11.47 -10.12
C SER A 86 -11.24 -12.18 -11.49
N LEU A 87 -10.14 -12.82 -11.87
CA LEU A 87 -10.02 -13.58 -13.12
C LEU A 87 -10.89 -14.85 -13.15
N ALA A 88 -10.97 -15.59 -12.04
CA ALA A 88 -11.70 -16.85 -11.98
C ALA A 88 -13.22 -16.66 -11.98
N ILE A 89 -13.72 -15.60 -11.36
CA ILE A 89 -15.16 -15.39 -11.16
C ILE A 89 -15.75 -14.40 -12.18
N TRP A 90 -15.04 -13.32 -12.49
CA TRP A 90 -15.62 -12.17 -13.21
C TRP A 90 -15.25 -12.09 -14.69
N MET A 91 -14.21 -12.82 -15.12
CA MET A 91 -13.80 -12.88 -16.52
C MET A 91 -14.88 -13.39 -17.50
N PRO A 92 -15.83 -14.26 -17.11
CA PRO A 92 -16.89 -14.70 -18.02
C PRO A 92 -18.01 -13.67 -18.28
N GLN A 93 -18.17 -12.61 -17.46
CA GLN A 93 -19.40 -11.79 -17.47
C GLN A 93 -19.24 -10.30 -17.82
N SER A 94 -18.07 -9.67 -17.65
CA SER A 94 -17.94 -8.22 -17.85
C SER A 94 -16.54 -7.77 -18.30
N VAL A 95 -16.36 -7.52 -19.59
CA VAL A 95 -15.04 -7.25 -20.21
C VAL A 95 -14.44 -5.90 -19.78
N TRP A 96 -15.24 -4.85 -19.59
CA TRP A 96 -14.73 -3.50 -19.34
C TRP A 96 -14.35 -3.24 -17.89
N GLU A 97 -15.23 -3.58 -16.94
CA GLU A 97 -15.00 -3.33 -15.51
C GLU A 97 -13.97 -4.27 -14.90
N ALA A 98 -14.03 -5.56 -15.26
CA ALA A 98 -13.08 -6.55 -14.76
C ALA A 98 -11.65 -6.25 -15.27
N THR A 99 -11.49 -5.75 -16.49
CA THR A 99 -10.16 -5.40 -17.04
C THR A 99 -9.54 -4.22 -16.29
N ALA A 100 -10.31 -3.17 -16.00
CA ALA A 100 -9.83 -2.02 -15.23
C ALA A 100 -9.45 -2.40 -13.79
N PHE A 101 -10.23 -3.28 -13.16
CA PHE A 101 -9.95 -3.79 -11.82
C PHE A 101 -8.67 -4.65 -11.81
N ASN A 102 -8.53 -5.58 -12.75
CA ASN A 102 -7.32 -6.40 -12.91
C ASN A 102 -6.07 -5.55 -13.18
N LEU A 103 -6.17 -4.55 -14.08
CA LEU A 103 -5.07 -3.62 -14.35
C LEU A 103 -4.67 -2.85 -13.09
N SER A 104 -5.63 -2.41 -12.28
CA SER A 104 -5.37 -1.75 -11.01
C SER A 104 -4.58 -2.63 -10.04
N PHE A 105 -4.88 -3.93 -9.96
CA PHE A 105 -4.13 -4.87 -9.12
C PHE A 105 -2.71 -5.12 -9.65
N VAL A 106 -2.53 -5.23 -10.97
CA VAL A 106 -1.19 -5.35 -11.57
C VAL A 106 -0.35 -4.13 -11.25
N VAL A 107 -0.90 -2.92 -11.43
CA VAL A 107 -0.24 -1.67 -11.07
C VAL A 107 0.07 -1.62 -9.58
N TYR A 108 -0.86 -2.05 -8.72
CA TYR A 108 -0.64 -2.14 -7.27
C TYR A 108 0.53 -3.05 -6.90
N LEU A 109 0.65 -4.23 -7.51
CA LEU A 109 1.75 -5.17 -7.26
C LEU A 109 3.10 -4.59 -7.71
N ILE A 110 3.13 -3.93 -8.88
CA ILE A 110 4.32 -3.24 -9.37
C ILE A 110 4.73 -2.12 -8.41
N LEU A 111 3.78 -1.31 -7.95
CA LEU A 111 4.05 -0.21 -7.01
C LEU A 111 4.53 -0.73 -5.65
N CYS A 112 4.01 -1.87 -5.16
CA CYS A 112 4.55 -2.52 -3.96
C CYS A 112 6.02 -2.94 -4.14
N LEU A 113 6.37 -3.53 -5.30
CA LEU A 113 7.75 -3.91 -5.63
C LEU A 113 8.67 -2.67 -5.70
N VAL A 114 8.24 -1.64 -6.40
CA VAL A 114 8.99 -0.38 -6.53
C VAL A 114 9.18 0.28 -5.16
N SER A 115 8.14 0.33 -4.34
CA SER A 115 8.19 0.83 -2.96
C SER A 115 9.25 0.10 -2.13
N LEU A 116 9.22 -1.23 -2.15
CA LEU A 116 10.17 -2.07 -1.42
C LEU A 116 11.61 -1.79 -1.90
N VAL A 117 11.86 -1.83 -3.20
CA VAL A 117 13.20 -1.63 -3.77
C VAL A 117 13.70 -0.22 -3.47
N TYR A 118 12.86 0.81 -3.64
CA TYR A 118 13.23 2.20 -3.39
C TYR A 118 13.66 2.41 -1.93
N ILE A 119 12.87 1.91 -0.99
CA ILE A 119 13.17 2.04 0.45
C ILE A 119 14.33 1.13 0.85
N ALA A 120 14.48 -0.05 0.25
CA ALA A 120 15.61 -0.94 0.50
C ALA A 120 16.94 -0.32 0.07
N VAL A 121 16.99 0.39 -1.07
CA VAL A 121 18.17 1.15 -1.50
C VAL A 121 18.43 2.32 -0.55
N LYS A 122 17.37 3.03 -0.15
CA LYS A 122 17.47 4.24 0.68
C LYS A 122 17.53 3.97 2.19
N ARG A 123 17.50 2.71 2.63
CA ARG A 123 17.44 2.29 4.04
C ARG A 123 18.55 2.83 4.93
N ARG A 124 19.68 3.25 4.34
CA ARG A 124 20.84 3.81 5.06
C ARG A 124 20.61 5.25 5.53
N ASP A 125 19.68 5.97 4.91
CA ASP A 125 19.33 7.36 5.26
C ASP A 125 18.32 7.44 6.41
N PHE A 126 17.67 6.32 6.76
CA PHE A 126 16.68 6.23 7.85
C PHE A 126 17.39 6.16 9.21
N LYS A 127 17.06 7.10 10.10
CA LYS A 127 17.60 7.20 11.46
C LYS A 127 16.68 6.52 12.50
#